data_AF-A0A2E5UF93-F1
#
_entry.id   AF-A0A2E5UF93-F1
#
_cell.length_a   1.000
_cell.length_b   1.000
_cell.length_c   1.000
_cell.angle_alpha   90.00
_cell.angle_beta   90.00
_cell.angle_gamma   90.00
#
_symmetry.space_group_name_H-M   'P 1'
#
loop_
_entity.id
_entity.type
_entity.pdbx_description
1 polymer ?
#
loop_
_entity_poly.entity_id
_entity_poly.type
_entity_poly.pdbx_seq_one_letter_code
_entity_poly.pdbx_strand_id
1 'polypeptide(L)'
;MLTVVISSIVLNGPIGDTTQLPVDLIPEITVPSIDYIAVEEENIERDVKGGKYCFAIPNEVSVTPKSHGVWEKLPNGKMRWSLRVNCDNGVSMNVGFGRYEMPESGSMVISDETREFEIRPFTAEDNKDHGELWTPIIPSHEAVIEIVVDRNEKNALSNQIELTAINPGYRGFKSENFAGSSGACNIDVLCEEGDDWWDVIPSVGVYTLSGYWTCSGAMVNNTAQDYTPYFLTANHCGVTNSSDSSIVVYWNHHNSYCRTPGSGASGGNGNGPLNQFTSGSTMRATRSYTDFTLTELSSSPNTSWGVTYAGWSRQTNGGSGAGIHHPSTAEKRISFPDYMNPSGEFYNVNWAEGTTEPGSSGSPLFDGNHRIVGQLCCGSASCSSDTNDYYGRSFGLSWSYLDDWLDPTGSNVQYLDTLGDEPVVIGACCIGTSGSCVNIAESNCNAGGGTWMGEGSSCDAGDCEPVVMGACCIESTGQCIDIEESTCNAGGGTWMGENSSCDAGDCDQNDCPTDTNGDGITNVTDLLYVVAEWGAGSSSNADVNGDGTVNVSDILEVVAAWGSCN
;
A
#
# COMPACT_ATOMS: atom_id res chain seq x y z
N MET A 1 45.47 -6.76 -21.54
CA MET A 1 45.02 -7.44 -22.77
C MET A 1 44.82 -8.90 -22.41
N LEU A 2 43.68 -9.24 -21.79
CA LEU A 2 43.31 -10.60 -21.43
C LEU A 2 42.00 -10.89 -22.16
N THR A 3 42.11 -11.67 -23.24
CA THR A 3 41.00 -12.01 -24.13
C THR A 3 40.20 -13.12 -23.47
N VAL A 4 39.02 -12.82 -22.92
CA VAL A 4 38.05 -13.84 -22.49
C VAL A 4 37.24 -14.26 -23.71
N VAL A 5 37.42 -15.50 -24.13
CA VAL A 5 36.66 -16.14 -25.21
C VAL A 5 35.33 -16.61 -24.62
N ILE A 6 34.23 -15.96 -24.96
CA ILE A 6 32.88 -16.45 -24.62
C ILE A 6 32.53 -17.55 -25.62
N SER A 7 32.60 -18.80 -25.16
CA SER A 7 32.04 -19.95 -25.87
C SER A 7 30.52 -19.89 -25.77
N SER A 8 29.85 -19.85 -26.91
CA SER A 8 28.40 -20.00 -27.03
C SER A 8 27.95 -21.35 -26.48
N ILE A 9 27.28 -21.32 -25.32
CA ILE A 9 26.54 -22.46 -24.77
C ILE A 9 25.15 -22.46 -25.41
N VAL A 10 24.85 -23.52 -26.17
CA VAL A 10 23.50 -23.80 -26.66
C VAL A 10 22.83 -24.67 -25.61
N LEU A 11 21.90 -24.10 -24.84
CA LEU A 11 21.05 -24.85 -23.91
C LEU A 11 19.89 -25.48 -24.69
N ASN A 12 19.95 -26.79 -24.92
CA ASN A 12 18.82 -27.60 -25.35
C ASN A 12 18.05 -28.06 -24.11
N GLY A 13 17.12 -27.22 -23.64
CA GLY A 13 16.05 -27.59 -22.70
C GLY A 13 14.68 -27.41 -23.36
N PRO A 14 13.61 -28.06 -22.88
CA PRO A 14 12.27 -27.85 -23.42
C PRO A 14 11.90 -26.37 -23.25
N ILE A 15 11.48 -25.74 -24.35
CA ILE A 15 11.05 -24.33 -24.39
C ILE A 15 9.75 -24.23 -23.60
N GLY A 16 9.88 -24.05 -22.29
CA GLY A 16 8.89 -23.35 -21.49
C GLY A 16 8.92 -21.88 -21.90
N ASP A 17 7.75 -21.27 -21.90
CA ASP A 17 7.49 -19.89 -22.27
C ASP A 17 8.07 -18.92 -21.22
N THR A 18 9.40 -18.83 -21.13
CA THR A 18 10.09 -17.89 -20.25
C THR A 18 11.04 -17.05 -21.10
N THR A 19 10.51 -15.96 -21.65
CA THR A 19 11.24 -14.94 -22.44
C THR A 19 12.17 -14.07 -21.59
N GLN A 20 12.71 -14.59 -20.48
CA GLN A 20 13.46 -13.80 -19.50
C GLN A 20 14.68 -14.57 -19.00
N LEU A 21 15.82 -13.87 -18.92
CA LEU A 21 17.04 -14.43 -18.35
C LEU A 21 16.80 -14.86 -16.88
N PRO A 22 17.36 -16.01 -16.45
CA PRO A 22 17.52 -16.32 -15.04
C PRO A 22 18.21 -15.15 -14.31
N VAL A 23 17.73 -14.82 -13.11
CA VAL A 23 18.22 -13.67 -12.32
C VAL A 23 19.73 -13.73 -12.05
N ASP A 24 20.28 -14.95 -11.87
CA ASP A 24 21.71 -15.21 -11.68
C ASP A 24 22.59 -14.84 -12.89
N LEU A 25 21.99 -14.68 -14.08
CA LEU A 25 22.71 -14.26 -15.29
C LEU A 25 22.68 -12.75 -15.51
N ILE A 26 21.89 -12.01 -14.74
CA ILE A 26 21.83 -10.55 -14.81
C ILE A 26 23.04 -9.99 -14.03
N PRO A 27 23.88 -9.12 -14.64
CA PRO A 27 24.99 -8.51 -13.93
C PRO A 27 24.52 -7.72 -12.70
N GLU A 28 25.27 -7.83 -11.60
CA GLU A 28 24.97 -7.18 -10.33
C GLU A 28 26.01 -6.10 -10.00
N ILE A 29 25.53 -4.98 -9.42
CA ILE A 29 26.35 -3.97 -8.75
C ILE A 29 26.02 -4.00 -7.26
N THR A 30 27.02 -4.33 -6.44
CA THR A 30 26.90 -4.34 -4.99
C THR A 30 27.46 -3.05 -4.40
N VAL A 31 26.66 -2.33 -3.61
CA VAL A 31 27.12 -1.18 -2.81
C VAL A 31 27.61 -1.65 -1.43
N PRO A 32 28.40 -0.85 -0.69
CA PRO A 32 28.87 -1.22 0.63
C PRO A 32 27.72 -1.59 1.58
N SER A 33 27.94 -2.61 2.40
CA SER A 33 27.04 -2.94 3.51
C SER A 33 26.94 -1.77 4.50
N ILE A 34 25.78 -1.62 5.10
CA ILE A 34 25.49 -0.58 6.09
C ILE A 34 26.19 -0.90 7.42
N ASP A 35 26.95 0.05 7.95
CA ASP A 35 27.46 0.00 9.33
C ASP A 35 26.38 0.51 10.29
N TYR A 36 25.51 -0.41 10.75
CA TYR A 36 24.38 -0.07 11.62
C TYR A 36 24.79 0.59 12.94
N ILE A 37 25.98 0.29 13.47
CA ILE A 37 26.45 0.89 14.72
C ILE A 37 26.79 2.36 14.47
N ALA A 38 27.59 2.64 13.44
CA ALA A 38 27.97 4.00 13.09
C ALA A 38 26.75 4.86 12.70
N VAL A 39 25.84 4.29 11.90
CA VAL A 39 24.61 4.97 11.48
C VAL A 39 23.72 5.29 12.67
N GLU A 40 23.61 4.41 13.66
CA GLU A 40 22.80 4.68 14.85
C GLU A 40 23.41 5.75 15.76
N GLU A 41 24.73 5.79 15.91
CA GLU A 41 25.42 6.88 16.61
C GLU A 41 25.17 8.24 15.92
N GLU A 42 25.25 8.28 14.59
CA GLU A 42 24.93 9.47 13.79
C GLU A 42 23.46 9.89 13.91
N ASN A 43 22.54 8.92 13.93
CA ASN A 43 21.11 9.16 14.13
C ASN A 43 20.86 9.83 15.47
N ILE A 44 21.41 9.29 16.57
CA ILE A 44 21.25 9.84 17.92
C ILE A 44 21.74 11.28 17.96
N GLU A 45 22.93 11.56 17.42
CA GLU A 45 23.47 12.91 17.41
C GLU A 45 22.60 13.91 16.62
N ARG A 46 22.03 13.44 15.52
CA ARG A 46 21.20 14.25 14.63
C ARG A 46 19.81 14.48 15.21
N ASP A 47 19.19 13.45 15.75
CA ASP A 47 17.84 13.50 16.31
C ASP A 47 17.85 14.40 17.56
N VAL A 48 18.91 14.35 18.38
CA VAL A 48 19.12 15.30 19.50
C VAL A 48 19.25 16.75 19.03
N LYS A 49 19.79 16.98 17.83
CA LYS A 49 19.91 18.32 17.24
C LYS A 49 18.65 18.75 16.46
N GLY A 50 17.59 17.94 16.46
CA GLY A 50 16.38 18.19 15.65
C GLY A 50 16.67 18.16 14.15
N GLY A 51 17.62 17.34 13.72
CA GLY A 51 17.97 17.18 12.32
C GLY A 51 16.91 16.39 11.54
N LYS A 52 17.00 16.48 10.21
CA LYS A 52 16.13 15.75 9.28
C LYS A 52 16.19 14.25 9.53
N TYR A 53 15.10 13.52 9.29
CA TYR A 53 15.11 12.06 9.35
C TYR A 53 15.77 11.49 8.08
N CYS A 54 16.69 10.53 8.26
CA CYS A 54 17.37 9.80 7.17
C CYS A 54 17.01 8.35 7.35
N PHE A 55 16.72 7.68 6.25
CA PHE A 55 16.24 6.30 6.26
C PHE A 55 17.12 5.40 5.38
N ALA A 56 18.02 5.98 4.57
CA ALA A 56 18.88 5.26 3.64
C ALA A 56 20.31 5.84 3.58
N ILE A 57 21.27 5.11 3.02
CA ILE A 57 22.64 5.60 2.83
C ILE A 57 22.85 5.90 1.35
N PRO A 58 23.17 7.14 0.96
CA PRO A 58 23.37 7.45 -0.45
C PRO A 58 24.69 6.88 -0.96
N ASN A 59 24.64 6.16 -2.09
CA ASN A 59 25.84 5.72 -2.82
C ASN A 59 25.82 6.29 -4.23
N GLU A 60 26.77 7.19 -4.51
CA GLU A 60 26.95 7.75 -5.85
C GLU A 60 27.57 6.71 -6.80
N VAL A 61 26.97 6.56 -7.97
CA VAL A 61 27.43 5.65 -9.03
C VAL A 61 27.37 6.34 -10.39
N SER A 62 27.94 5.73 -11.44
CA SER A 62 27.74 6.16 -12.82
C SER A 62 27.53 4.93 -13.69
N VAL A 63 26.26 4.61 -13.88
CA VAL A 63 25.81 3.36 -14.48
C VAL A 63 24.90 3.67 -15.66
N THR A 64 25.26 3.15 -16.84
CA THR A 64 24.50 3.36 -18.08
C THR A 64 24.25 2.03 -18.77
N PRO A 65 23.20 1.91 -19.61
CA PRO A 65 23.00 0.70 -20.42
C PRO A 65 24.13 0.40 -21.43
N LYS A 66 25.05 1.35 -21.63
CA LYS A 66 26.26 1.19 -22.45
C LYS A 66 27.42 0.56 -21.68
N SER A 67 27.55 0.86 -20.39
CA SER A 67 28.68 0.44 -19.56
C SER A 67 28.39 -0.78 -18.69
N HIS A 68 27.13 -0.99 -18.29
CA HIS A 68 26.70 -2.01 -17.34
C HIS A 68 25.45 -2.76 -17.82
N GLY A 69 25.11 -3.82 -17.09
CA GLY A 69 23.96 -4.67 -17.36
C GLY A 69 24.14 -5.54 -18.59
N VAL A 70 23.07 -6.25 -18.96
CA VAL A 70 23.05 -7.17 -20.10
C VAL A 70 21.91 -6.82 -21.03
N TRP A 71 22.16 -6.96 -22.34
CA TRP A 71 21.14 -6.78 -23.36
C TRP A 71 20.71 -8.13 -23.94
N GLU A 72 19.41 -8.38 -23.95
CA GLU A 72 18.80 -9.53 -24.62
C GLU A 72 17.86 -9.11 -25.76
N LYS A 73 17.73 -10.00 -26.75
CA LYS A 73 16.78 -9.82 -27.86
C LYS A 73 15.46 -10.46 -27.47
N LEU A 74 14.39 -9.69 -27.53
CA LEU A 74 13.04 -10.20 -27.35
C LEU A 74 12.37 -10.45 -28.72
N PRO A 75 11.24 -11.18 -28.76
CA PRO A 75 10.37 -11.27 -29.93
C PRO A 75 9.92 -9.88 -30.43
N ASN A 76 9.33 -9.83 -31.63
CA ASN A 76 8.74 -8.62 -32.21
C ASN A 76 9.69 -7.42 -32.37
N GLY A 77 11.00 -7.67 -32.44
CA GLY A 77 11.99 -6.61 -32.68
C GLY A 77 12.30 -5.76 -31.44
N LYS A 78 11.91 -6.20 -30.25
CA LYS A 78 12.25 -5.55 -28.97
C LYS A 78 13.63 -5.97 -28.46
N MET A 79 14.17 -5.17 -27.56
CA MET A 79 15.39 -5.41 -26.79
C MET A 79 15.09 -5.16 -25.32
N ARG A 80 15.63 -5.99 -24.42
CA ARG A 80 15.60 -5.73 -22.97
C ARG A 80 17.01 -5.52 -22.45
N TRP A 81 17.18 -4.50 -21.63
CA TRP A 81 18.36 -4.30 -20.79
C TRP A 81 18.00 -4.66 -19.36
N SER A 82 18.87 -5.41 -18.67
CA SER A 82 18.65 -5.78 -17.27
C SER A 82 19.91 -5.54 -16.43
N LEU A 83 19.74 -5.09 -15.20
CA LEU A 83 20.78 -4.87 -14.20
C LEU A 83 20.23 -5.17 -12.80
N ARG A 84 21.04 -5.79 -11.94
CA ARG A 84 20.76 -5.95 -10.51
C ARG A 84 21.58 -4.96 -9.69
N VAL A 85 20.99 -4.43 -8.63
CA VAL A 85 21.67 -3.61 -7.62
C VAL A 85 21.40 -4.19 -6.24
N ASN A 86 22.43 -4.31 -5.41
CA ASN A 86 22.38 -5.05 -4.15
C ASN A 86 23.09 -4.29 -3.01
N CYS A 87 22.56 -4.38 -1.80
CA CYS A 87 23.25 -4.13 -0.54
C CYS A 87 22.93 -5.25 0.45
N ASP A 88 23.89 -6.14 0.73
CA ASP A 88 23.70 -7.41 1.47
C ASP A 88 22.89 -7.32 2.78
N ASN A 89 22.90 -6.17 3.46
CA ASN A 89 22.22 -5.96 4.74
C ASN A 89 21.27 -4.75 4.74
N GLY A 90 20.86 -4.25 3.56
CA GLY A 90 19.81 -3.24 3.45
C GLY A 90 18.43 -3.83 3.74
N VAL A 91 17.51 -3.02 4.27
CA VAL A 91 16.10 -3.45 4.51
C VAL A 91 15.14 -2.95 3.43
N SER A 92 15.55 -1.97 2.65
CA SER A 92 14.85 -1.47 1.47
C SER A 92 15.86 -0.86 0.50
N MET A 93 15.42 -0.50 -0.70
CA MET A 93 16.27 0.14 -1.70
C MET A 93 15.48 1.13 -2.53
N ASN A 94 16.07 2.29 -2.83
CA ASN A 94 15.59 3.13 -3.93
C ASN A 94 16.78 3.57 -4.79
N VAL A 95 16.47 4.07 -5.99
CA VAL A 95 17.48 4.51 -6.95
C VAL A 95 17.15 5.88 -7.51
N GLY A 96 18.20 6.60 -7.91
CA GLY A 96 18.11 7.91 -8.55
C GLY A 96 18.81 7.92 -9.90
N PHE A 97 18.09 8.33 -10.93
CA PHE A 97 18.62 8.55 -12.27
C PHE A 97 18.85 10.05 -12.47
N GLY A 98 20.10 10.49 -12.41
CA GLY A 98 20.49 11.87 -12.73
C GLY A 98 20.38 12.21 -14.22
N ARG A 99 20.09 11.20 -15.06
CA ARG A 99 19.71 11.36 -16.45
C ARG A 99 18.63 10.33 -16.79
N TYR A 100 17.44 10.81 -17.12
CA TYR A 100 16.32 9.98 -17.53
C TYR A 100 15.58 10.64 -18.69
N GLU A 101 15.65 9.99 -19.85
CA GLU A 101 14.81 10.30 -21.01
C GLU A 101 14.44 8.97 -21.69
N MET A 102 13.22 8.50 -21.44
CA MET A 102 12.68 7.27 -21.99
C MET A 102 12.13 7.50 -23.41
N PRO A 103 12.52 6.71 -24.41
CA PRO A 103 11.90 6.74 -25.73
C PRO A 103 10.43 6.32 -25.70
N GLU A 104 9.66 6.70 -26.72
CA GLU A 104 8.21 6.41 -26.84
C GLU A 104 7.88 4.90 -26.76
N SER A 105 8.75 4.04 -27.28
CA SER A 105 8.53 2.58 -27.21
C SER A 105 9.03 1.93 -25.91
N GLY A 106 9.61 2.75 -25.04
CA GLY A 106 10.38 2.38 -23.87
C GLY A 106 9.55 2.24 -22.60
N SER A 107 9.88 1.22 -21.81
CA SER A 107 9.28 0.97 -20.50
C SER A 107 10.34 0.43 -19.56
N MET A 108 10.53 1.08 -18.42
CA MET A 108 11.39 0.62 -17.33
C MET A 108 10.55 0.05 -16.20
N VAL A 109 10.94 -1.11 -15.71
CA VAL A 109 10.36 -1.78 -14.54
C VAL A 109 11.45 -1.95 -13.50
N ILE A 110 11.10 -1.74 -12.23
CA ILE A 110 11.99 -1.99 -11.10
C ILE A 110 11.23 -2.90 -10.13
N SER A 111 11.80 -4.06 -9.85
CA SER A 111 11.23 -5.08 -8.98
C SER A 111 12.21 -5.51 -7.91
N ASP A 112 11.73 -6.25 -6.92
CA ASP A 112 12.58 -7.09 -6.09
C ASP A 112 13.13 -8.29 -6.89
N GLU A 113 13.99 -9.09 -6.26
CA GLU A 113 14.62 -10.27 -6.85
C GLU A 113 13.64 -11.39 -7.17
N THR A 114 12.52 -11.45 -6.46
CA THR A 114 11.44 -12.43 -6.67
C THR A 114 10.46 -12.02 -7.76
N ARG A 115 10.40 -10.72 -8.07
CA ARG A 115 9.39 -10.05 -8.90
C ARG A 115 7.97 -10.10 -8.33
N GLU A 116 7.83 -10.39 -7.03
CA GLU A 116 6.54 -10.28 -6.33
C GLU A 116 6.21 -8.82 -6.00
N PHE A 117 7.23 -8.00 -5.74
CA PHE A 117 7.08 -6.56 -5.60
C PHE A 117 7.62 -5.84 -6.84
N GLU A 118 6.77 -5.05 -7.48
CA GLU A 118 7.12 -4.28 -8.66
C GLU A 118 6.60 -2.85 -8.54
N ILE A 119 7.45 -1.87 -8.81
CA ILE A 119 7.02 -0.48 -9.03
C ILE A 119 6.40 -0.41 -10.42
N ARG A 120 5.27 0.29 -10.55
CA ARG A 120 4.63 0.52 -11.85
C ARG A 120 5.65 0.93 -12.93
N PRO A 121 5.43 0.57 -14.20
CA PRO A 121 6.38 0.93 -15.24
C PRO A 121 6.59 2.44 -15.36
N PHE A 122 7.84 2.85 -15.59
CA PHE A 122 8.21 4.21 -15.99
C PHE A 122 8.34 4.28 -17.51
N THR A 123 7.65 5.23 -18.13
CA THR A 123 7.56 5.36 -19.59
C THR A 123 8.02 6.75 -20.04
N ALA A 124 7.80 7.09 -21.31
CA ALA A 124 8.01 8.44 -21.83
C ALA A 124 7.14 9.50 -21.10
N GLU A 125 6.01 9.11 -20.49
CA GLU A 125 5.16 10.00 -19.68
C GLU A 125 5.84 10.45 -18.37
N ASP A 126 6.87 9.70 -17.93
CA ASP A 126 7.67 10.04 -16.75
C ASP A 126 8.88 10.92 -17.10
N ASN A 127 9.08 11.30 -18.38
CA ASN A 127 10.11 12.26 -18.75
C ASN A 127 9.73 13.66 -18.22
N LYS A 128 10.57 14.20 -17.33
CA LYS A 128 10.37 15.53 -16.74
C LYS A 128 11.38 16.51 -17.31
N ASP A 129 11.03 17.80 -17.31
CA ASP A 129 11.89 18.88 -17.84
C ASP A 129 13.27 18.95 -17.16
N HIS A 130 13.36 18.55 -15.90
CA HIS A 130 14.63 18.49 -15.16
C HIS A 130 15.51 17.30 -15.57
N GLY A 131 14.98 16.32 -16.30
CA GLY A 131 15.74 15.19 -16.86
C GLY A 131 16.21 14.17 -15.82
N GLU A 132 15.59 14.13 -14.64
CA GLU A 132 15.90 13.16 -13.58
C GLU A 132 14.68 12.28 -13.30
N LEU A 133 14.93 11.09 -12.75
CA LEU A 133 13.88 10.22 -12.21
C LEU A 133 14.34 9.63 -10.87
N TRP A 134 13.52 9.79 -9.84
CA TRP A 134 13.73 9.21 -8.53
C TRP A 134 12.60 8.25 -8.20
N THR A 135 12.93 7.10 -7.63
CA THR A 135 11.99 5.98 -7.51
C THR A 135 11.44 5.86 -6.08
N PRO A 136 10.23 5.27 -5.93
CA PRO A 136 9.82 4.68 -4.68
C PRO A 136 10.82 3.65 -4.15
N ILE A 137 10.66 3.26 -2.90
CA ILE A 137 11.40 2.15 -2.31
C ILE A 137 10.89 0.80 -2.81
N ILE A 138 11.81 -0.12 -3.02
CA ILE A 138 11.61 -1.57 -3.08
C ILE A 138 11.87 -2.10 -1.66
N PRO A 139 10.95 -2.85 -1.03
CA PRO A 139 11.15 -3.44 0.30
C PRO A 139 12.03 -4.70 0.22
N SER A 140 13.20 -4.59 -0.41
CA SER A 140 14.20 -5.64 -0.49
C SER A 140 15.61 -5.03 -0.41
N HIS A 141 16.55 -5.88 -0.02
CA HIS A 141 18.00 -5.62 -0.05
C HIS A 141 18.57 -5.60 -1.48
N GLU A 142 17.76 -5.99 -2.46
CA GLU A 142 18.11 -6.06 -3.87
C GLU A 142 17.00 -5.47 -4.76
N ALA A 143 17.39 -4.84 -5.86
CA ALA A 143 16.45 -4.43 -6.91
C ALA A 143 16.93 -4.86 -8.31
N VAL A 144 15.99 -5.31 -9.13
CA VAL A 144 16.18 -5.65 -10.54
C VAL A 144 15.62 -4.52 -11.39
N ILE A 145 16.46 -3.89 -12.20
CA ILE A 145 16.07 -2.83 -13.13
C ILE A 145 16.05 -3.41 -14.53
N GLU A 146 14.90 -3.34 -15.19
CA GLU A 146 14.71 -3.82 -16.56
C GLU A 146 14.13 -2.74 -17.45
N ILE A 147 14.72 -2.52 -18.64
CA ILE A 147 14.22 -1.57 -19.63
C ILE A 147 13.95 -2.31 -20.94
N VAL A 148 12.73 -2.23 -21.46
CA VAL A 148 12.33 -2.79 -22.75
C VAL A 148 12.14 -1.65 -23.76
N VAL A 149 12.77 -1.75 -24.93
CA VAL A 149 12.67 -0.76 -26.04
C VAL A 149 12.63 -1.45 -27.40
N ASP A 150 12.20 -0.74 -28.44
CA ASP A 150 12.41 -1.15 -29.83
C ASP A 150 13.90 -1.19 -30.18
N ARG A 151 14.30 -2.16 -31.01
CA ARG A 151 15.72 -2.38 -31.35
C ARG A 151 16.41 -1.18 -31.98
N ASN A 152 15.69 -0.34 -32.73
CA ASN A 152 16.22 0.89 -33.33
C ASN A 152 16.50 1.99 -32.29
N GLU A 153 15.84 1.95 -31.12
CA GLU A 153 15.98 2.95 -30.05
C GLU A 153 17.02 2.56 -28.99
N LYS A 154 17.51 1.31 -28.99
CA LYS A 154 18.56 0.83 -28.08
C LYS A 154 19.74 1.81 -27.93
N ASN A 155 20.24 2.34 -29.04
CA ASN A 155 21.40 3.24 -29.03
C ASN A 155 21.06 4.62 -28.45
N ALA A 156 19.83 5.09 -28.60
CA ALA A 156 19.37 6.34 -28.00
C ALA A 156 19.30 6.17 -26.47
N LEU A 157 18.58 5.12 -26.00
CA LEU A 157 18.46 4.78 -24.59
C LEU A 157 19.83 4.68 -23.89
N SER A 158 20.82 4.08 -24.56
CA SER A 158 22.16 3.89 -24.01
C SER A 158 22.90 5.20 -23.66
N ASN A 159 22.45 6.35 -24.17
CA ASN A 159 23.00 7.66 -23.84
C ASN A 159 22.02 8.56 -23.04
N GLN A 160 20.78 8.11 -22.87
CA GLN A 160 19.69 8.88 -22.25
C GLN A 160 19.39 8.45 -20.80
N ILE A 161 19.86 7.26 -20.41
CA ILE A 161 19.70 6.73 -19.06
C ILE A 161 21.04 6.67 -18.34
N GLU A 162 21.12 7.31 -17.18
CA GLU A 162 22.23 7.18 -16.23
C GLU A 162 21.69 7.07 -14.81
N LEU A 163 21.92 5.91 -14.20
CA LEU A 163 21.73 5.67 -12.78
C LEU A 163 22.91 6.31 -12.04
N THR A 164 22.60 7.21 -11.11
CA THR A 164 23.59 8.03 -10.37
C THR A 164 23.55 7.79 -8.87
N ALA A 165 22.49 7.19 -8.34
CA ALA A 165 22.35 6.91 -6.91
C ALA A 165 21.74 5.53 -6.65
N ILE A 166 22.34 4.77 -5.75
CA ILE A 166 21.79 3.53 -5.16
C ILE A 166 21.72 3.73 -3.65
N ASN A 167 20.51 3.71 -3.10
CA ASN A 167 20.25 4.14 -1.72
C ASN A 167 19.65 2.99 -0.90
N PRO A 168 20.48 2.12 -0.30
CA PRO A 168 20.00 1.10 0.61
C PRO A 168 19.47 1.70 1.92
N GLY A 169 18.25 1.32 2.28
CA GLY A 169 17.55 1.68 3.50
C GLY A 169 18.04 0.88 4.72
N TYR A 170 17.95 1.50 5.90
CA TYR A 170 18.25 0.86 7.20
C TYR A 170 17.14 1.02 8.25
N ARG A 171 16.16 1.91 8.02
CA ARG A 171 14.99 2.14 8.90
C ARG A 171 13.81 2.74 8.11
N GLY A 172 12.64 2.86 8.73
CA GLY A 172 11.41 3.35 8.07
C GLY A 172 10.83 2.36 7.06
N PHE A 173 9.65 2.65 6.50
CA PHE A 173 8.99 1.87 5.43
C PHE A 173 8.99 0.33 5.65
N LYS A 174 8.58 -0.15 6.83
CA LYS A 174 8.51 -1.58 7.21
C LYS A 174 9.87 -2.27 7.35
N SER A 175 10.67 -1.85 8.33
CA SER A 175 11.87 -2.59 8.76
C SER A 175 11.51 -3.60 9.86
N GLU A 176 11.72 -4.90 9.60
CA GLU A 176 11.45 -5.97 10.58
C GLU A 176 12.39 -5.95 11.79
N ASN A 177 13.59 -5.34 11.65
CA ASN A 177 14.64 -5.41 12.67
C ASN A 177 14.99 -4.05 13.31
N PHE A 178 14.59 -2.92 12.71
CA PHE A 178 14.99 -1.58 13.17
C PHE A 178 13.93 -0.52 12.87
N ALA A 179 13.22 -0.02 13.90
CA ALA A 179 12.43 1.22 13.88
C ALA A 179 11.64 1.47 12.56
N GLY A 180 10.94 0.44 12.07
CA GLY A 180 9.98 0.57 10.96
C GLY A 180 8.63 1.12 11.40
N SER A 181 8.49 1.43 12.69
CA SER A 181 7.24 1.83 13.34
C SER A 181 7.43 3.12 14.14
N SER A 182 6.35 3.90 14.20
CA SER A 182 6.23 5.05 15.08
C SER A 182 5.87 4.62 16.51
N GLY A 183 6.00 5.51 17.49
CA GLY A 183 5.59 5.26 18.86
C GLY A 183 4.10 4.88 19.00
N ALA A 184 3.80 4.01 19.97
CA ALA A 184 2.49 3.40 20.14
C ALA A 184 1.36 4.39 20.46
N CYS A 185 1.65 5.56 21.02
CA CYS A 185 0.65 6.56 21.37
C CYS A 185 0.03 7.28 20.17
N ASN A 186 0.67 7.19 18.99
CA ASN A 186 0.12 7.79 17.78
C ASN A 186 -1.18 7.08 17.36
N ILE A 187 -2.08 7.82 16.72
CA ILE A 187 -3.43 7.37 16.34
C ILE A 187 -3.46 7.17 14.84
N ASP A 188 -3.79 5.96 14.37
CA ASP A 188 -3.99 5.73 12.94
C ASP A 188 -5.15 6.59 12.43
N VAL A 189 -5.03 7.16 11.23
CA VAL A 189 -6.11 8.00 10.64
C VAL A 189 -7.41 7.24 10.34
N LEU A 190 -7.42 5.90 10.45
CA LEU A 190 -8.60 5.04 10.33
C LEU A 190 -9.31 4.79 11.67
N CYS A 191 -8.80 5.33 12.77
CA CYS A 191 -9.51 5.31 14.04
C CYS A 191 -10.65 6.35 14.04
N GLU A 192 -11.59 6.22 14.98
CA GLU A 192 -12.79 7.07 15.06
C GLU A 192 -12.46 8.56 15.16
N GLU A 193 -11.30 8.90 15.72
CA GLU A 193 -10.81 10.28 15.81
C GLU A 193 -10.54 10.90 14.43
N GLY A 194 -10.30 10.07 13.41
CA GLY A 194 -10.06 10.50 12.03
C GLY A 194 -11.33 10.67 11.17
N ASP A 195 -12.50 10.21 11.63
CA ASP A 195 -13.71 10.13 10.80
C ASP A 195 -14.15 11.49 10.24
N ASP A 196 -14.05 12.55 11.05
CA ASP A 196 -14.40 13.91 10.64
C ASP A 196 -13.36 14.56 9.70
N TRP A 197 -12.19 13.96 9.50
CA TRP A 197 -11.03 14.60 8.84
C TRP A 197 -10.73 14.09 7.42
N TRP A 198 -11.62 13.26 6.86
CA TRP A 198 -11.39 12.62 5.55
C TRP A 198 -11.37 13.56 4.34
N ASP A 199 -11.82 14.80 4.51
CA ASP A 199 -11.62 15.87 3.52
C ASP A 199 -10.14 16.24 3.37
N VAL A 200 -9.36 16.20 4.46
CA VAL A 200 -7.94 16.62 4.47
C VAL A 200 -6.93 15.50 4.69
N ILE A 201 -7.31 14.35 5.27
CA ILE A 201 -6.40 13.20 5.41
C ILE A 201 -5.73 12.83 4.07
N PRO A 202 -6.43 12.76 2.92
CA PRO A 202 -5.83 12.40 1.63
C PRO A 202 -4.83 13.43 1.10
N SER A 203 -4.87 14.70 1.55
CA SER A 203 -3.92 15.72 1.09
C SER A 203 -2.51 15.50 1.63
N VAL A 204 -2.36 14.76 2.73
CA VAL A 204 -1.08 14.55 3.43
C VAL A 204 -0.32 13.38 2.83
N GLY A 205 0.98 13.55 2.61
CA GLY A 205 1.88 12.51 2.15
C GLY A 205 3.23 12.52 2.87
N VAL A 206 3.83 11.34 3.01
CA VAL A 206 5.24 11.19 3.34
C VAL A 206 6.04 11.28 2.05
N TYR A 207 7.23 11.86 2.08
CA TYR A 207 8.08 11.92 0.90
C TYR A 207 9.53 11.65 1.21
N THR A 208 10.22 11.07 0.22
CA THR A 208 11.67 10.96 0.23
C THR A 208 12.29 12.08 -0.58
N LEU A 209 13.48 12.53 -0.18
CA LEU A 209 14.27 13.55 -0.86
C LEU A 209 15.69 13.05 -1.06
N SER A 210 16.16 13.14 -2.30
CA SER A 210 17.45 12.63 -2.76
C SER A 210 17.65 11.14 -2.50
N GLY A 211 16.56 10.42 -2.23
CA GLY A 211 16.55 8.98 -1.94
C GLY A 211 17.00 8.57 -0.54
N TYR A 212 17.28 9.51 0.37
CA TYR A 212 17.75 9.15 1.72
C TYR A 212 17.21 10.03 2.86
N TRP A 213 16.82 11.27 2.59
CA TRP A 213 16.07 12.09 3.54
C TRP A 213 14.58 11.82 3.42
N THR A 214 13.83 12.08 4.48
CA THR A 214 12.38 11.96 4.48
C THR A 214 11.74 12.94 5.46
N CYS A 215 10.56 13.40 5.08
CA CYS A 215 9.71 14.34 5.81
C CYS A 215 8.24 14.09 5.40
N SER A 216 7.33 14.82 6.01
CA SER A 216 5.91 14.88 5.66
C SER A 216 5.61 16.19 4.92
N GLY A 217 4.46 16.23 4.24
CA GLY A 217 3.92 17.47 3.68
C GLY A 217 2.47 17.29 3.26
N ALA A 218 1.89 18.32 2.65
CA ALA A 218 0.50 18.27 2.18
C ALA A 218 0.29 19.03 0.87
N MET A 219 -0.62 18.52 0.05
CA MET A 219 -1.17 19.23 -1.10
C MET A 219 -1.99 20.44 -0.65
N VAL A 220 -1.84 21.57 -1.34
CA VAL A 220 -2.44 22.85 -0.94
C VAL A 220 -3.24 23.45 -2.11
N ASN A 221 -4.47 23.87 -1.81
CA ASN A 221 -5.34 24.55 -2.75
C ASN A 221 -4.87 26.00 -3.04
N ASN A 222 -5.29 26.56 -4.17
CA ASN A 222 -5.04 27.95 -4.53
C ASN A 222 -6.32 28.63 -5.02
N THR A 223 -6.35 29.96 -5.09
CA THR A 223 -7.58 30.70 -5.42
C THR A 223 -8.08 30.54 -6.86
N ALA A 224 -7.30 29.93 -7.76
CA ALA A 224 -7.79 29.51 -9.08
C ALA A 224 -8.53 28.16 -9.04
N GLN A 225 -8.40 27.39 -7.95
CA GLN A 225 -9.01 26.07 -7.77
C GLN A 225 -8.75 25.13 -8.96
N ASP A 226 -7.52 25.12 -9.44
CA ASP A 226 -7.14 24.49 -10.71
C ASP A 226 -6.38 23.16 -10.55
N TYR A 227 -6.34 22.62 -9.32
CA TYR A 227 -5.58 21.40 -8.98
C TYR A 227 -4.07 21.48 -9.31
N THR A 228 -3.49 22.69 -9.43
CA THR A 228 -2.03 22.84 -9.55
C THR A 228 -1.34 22.18 -8.36
N PRO A 229 -0.42 21.21 -8.55
CA PRO A 229 0.04 20.31 -7.51
C PRO A 229 1.07 20.94 -6.55
N TYR A 230 0.66 22.01 -5.86
CA TYR A 230 1.45 22.62 -4.81
C TYR A 230 1.48 21.74 -3.57
N PHE A 231 2.68 21.45 -3.09
CA PHE A 231 2.98 20.63 -1.93
C PHE A 231 3.77 21.47 -0.92
N LEU A 232 3.21 21.63 0.27
CA LEU A 232 3.82 22.34 1.39
C LEU A 232 4.61 21.38 2.27
N THR A 233 5.82 21.78 2.64
CA THR A 233 6.69 21.10 3.61
C THR A 233 7.52 22.13 4.38
N ALA A 234 8.48 21.69 5.18
CA ALA A 234 9.37 22.53 5.96
C ALA A 234 10.67 22.92 5.23
N ASN A 235 11.20 24.11 5.51
CA ASN A 235 12.47 24.57 4.95
C ASN A 235 13.65 23.69 5.41
N HIS A 236 13.68 23.29 6.68
CA HIS A 236 14.76 22.47 7.23
C HIS A 236 14.81 21.05 6.61
N CYS A 237 13.73 20.57 5.98
CA CYS A 237 13.74 19.32 5.20
C CYS A 237 14.66 19.41 3.97
N GLY A 238 15.07 20.62 3.55
CA GLY A 238 16.14 20.81 2.58
C GLY A 238 15.74 20.61 1.13
N VAL A 239 14.46 20.81 0.82
CA VAL A 239 14.00 21.00 -0.56
C VAL A 239 14.57 22.34 -1.05
N THR A 240 15.42 22.29 -2.06
CA THR A 240 16.08 23.43 -2.70
C THR A 240 16.01 23.28 -4.21
N ASN A 241 16.42 24.30 -4.97
CA ASN A 241 16.55 24.21 -6.44
C ASN A 241 17.53 23.13 -6.93
N SER A 242 18.29 22.49 -6.03
CA SER A 242 19.25 21.43 -6.36
C SER A 242 18.79 20.04 -5.89
N SER A 243 17.64 19.95 -5.21
CA SER A 243 17.13 18.70 -4.65
C SER A 243 15.64 18.48 -4.92
N ASP A 244 14.89 19.50 -5.33
CA ASP A 244 13.46 19.43 -5.63
C ASP A 244 13.10 18.34 -6.66
N SER A 245 13.89 18.19 -7.72
CA SER A 245 13.75 17.12 -8.72
C SER A 245 13.74 15.70 -8.13
N SER A 246 14.25 15.54 -6.90
CA SER A 246 14.40 14.24 -6.22
C SER A 246 13.29 13.88 -5.24
N ILE A 247 12.23 14.68 -5.15
CA ILE A 247 11.06 14.35 -4.34
C ILE A 247 10.35 13.11 -4.90
N VAL A 248 10.03 12.16 -4.02
CA VAL A 248 9.04 11.11 -4.26
C VAL A 248 8.04 11.12 -3.12
N VAL A 249 6.80 11.52 -3.40
CA VAL A 249 5.70 11.57 -2.41
C VAL A 249 4.90 10.28 -2.48
N TYR A 250 4.60 9.68 -1.33
CA TYR A 250 3.75 8.52 -1.16
C TYR A 250 2.38 8.96 -0.65
N TRP A 251 1.34 8.58 -1.37
CA TRP A 251 -0.05 8.87 -1.06
C TRP A 251 -0.69 7.68 -0.38
N ASN A 252 -1.70 7.94 0.45
CA ASN A 252 -2.50 6.93 1.14
C ASN A 252 -1.69 5.85 1.89
N HIS A 253 -0.47 6.19 2.32
CA HIS A 253 0.36 5.34 3.15
C HIS A 253 -0.14 5.39 4.61
N HIS A 254 -1.30 4.79 4.88
CA HIS A 254 -1.89 4.67 6.21
C HIS A 254 -2.15 3.20 6.52
N ASN A 255 -2.28 2.85 7.80
CA ASN A 255 -2.64 1.48 8.17
C ASN A 255 -4.06 1.18 7.66
N SER A 256 -4.34 -0.06 7.28
CA SER A 256 -5.66 -0.48 6.74
C SER A 256 -6.73 -0.67 7.81
N TYR A 257 -6.39 -0.59 9.10
CA TYR A 257 -7.35 -0.67 10.20
C TYR A 257 -6.87 0.20 11.36
N CYS A 258 -7.79 0.60 12.25
CA CYS A 258 -7.41 1.28 13.48
C CYS A 258 -6.67 0.32 14.42
N ARG A 259 -5.40 0.60 14.71
CA ARG A 259 -4.68 -0.07 15.81
C ARG A 259 -4.90 0.72 17.08
N THR A 260 -5.30 0.04 18.15
CA THR A 260 -5.60 0.68 19.43
C THR A 260 -4.43 1.57 19.90
N PRO A 261 -4.63 2.88 20.09
CA PRO A 261 -3.60 3.77 20.60
C PRO A 261 -3.02 3.29 21.93
N GLY A 262 -1.70 3.42 22.10
CA GLY A 262 -0.94 2.94 23.25
C GLY A 262 -0.65 1.43 23.26
N SER A 263 -1.21 0.65 22.32
CA SER A 263 -0.97 -0.79 22.23
C SER A 263 0.35 -1.14 21.52
N GLY A 264 0.85 -2.36 21.76
CA GLY A 264 2.00 -2.88 21.02
C GLY A 264 1.75 -2.98 19.51
N ALA A 265 0.50 -3.13 19.07
CA ALA A 265 0.14 -3.12 17.65
C ALA A 265 0.35 -1.72 17.03
N SER A 266 -0.12 -0.66 17.71
CA SER A 266 0.08 0.71 17.23
C SER A 266 1.58 1.09 17.19
N GLY A 267 2.39 0.55 18.11
CA GLY A 267 3.85 0.72 18.09
C GLY A 267 4.61 -0.23 17.16
N GLY A 268 3.92 -1.14 16.47
CA GLY A 268 4.51 -2.12 15.57
C GLY A 268 4.44 -1.68 14.10
N ASN A 269 5.01 -2.50 13.20
CA ASN A 269 4.93 -2.26 11.76
C ASN A 269 3.46 -2.28 11.30
N GLY A 270 3.06 -1.29 10.51
CA GLY A 270 1.76 -1.28 9.86
C GLY A 270 1.78 -1.96 8.50
N ASN A 271 0.66 -1.87 7.80
CA ASN A 271 0.47 -2.48 6.48
C ASN A 271 0.13 -1.46 5.39
N GLY A 272 0.51 -0.19 5.57
CA GLY A 272 0.19 0.84 4.58
C GLY A 272 0.80 0.57 3.20
N PRO A 273 0.10 0.92 2.10
CA PRO A 273 0.59 0.74 0.75
C PRO A 273 1.71 1.74 0.43
N LEU A 274 2.55 1.40 -0.57
CA LEU A 274 3.66 2.24 -1.07
C LEU A 274 3.63 2.41 -2.59
N ASN A 275 2.59 1.91 -3.24
CA ASN A 275 2.44 1.87 -4.70
C ASN A 275 1.72 3.09 -5.29
N GLN A 276 1.26 4.02 -4.45
CA GLN A 276 0.64 5.28 -4.88
C GLN A 276 1.63 6.42 -4.65
N PHE A 277 2.22 6.97 -5.71
CA PHE A 277 3.29 7.96 -5.58
C PHE A 277 3.36 8.95 -6.74
N THR A 278 3.92 10.12 -6.44
CA THR A 278 4.31 11.14 -7.42
C THR A 278 5.80 11.41 -7.32
N SER A 279 6.51 11.52 -8.45
CA SER A 279 7.95 11.76 -8.50
C SER A 279 8.30 13.06 -9.23
N GLY A 280 9.30 13.76 -8.70
CA GLY A 280 9.82 15.03 -9.18
C GLY A 280 9.01 16.23 -8.69
N SER A 281 9.71 17.33 -8.45
CA SER A 281 9.08 18.62 -8.18
C SER A 281 9.98 19.79 -8.62
N THR A 282 9.43 21.00 -8.54
CA THR A 282 10.17 22.26 -8.66
C THR A 282 9.88 23.13 -7.44
N MET A 283 10.91 23.64 -6.76
CA MET A 283 10.73 24.53 -5.61
C MET A 283 10.16 25.87 -6.09
N ARG A 284 9.09 26.33 -5.42
CA ARG A 284 8.38 27.57 -5.76
C ARG A 284 8.71 28.69 -4.80
N ALA A 285 8.68 28.40 -3.50
CA ALA A 285 9.00 29.37 -2.46
C ALA A 285 9.59 28.68 -1.25
N THR A 286 10.48 29.36 -0.54
CA THR A 286 10.99 28.85 0.74
C THR A 286 11.42 29.99 1.64
N ARG A 287 11.28 29.81 2.95
CA ARG A 287 11.75 30.79 3.94
C ARG A 287 12.05 30.13 5.27
N SER A 288 13.28 30.32 5.76
CA SER A 288 13.71 29.85 7.07
C SER A 288 13.03 30.56 8.25
N TYR A 289 12.54 31.80 8.06
CA TYR A 289 11.91 32.59 9.12
C TYR A 289 10.69 31.91 9.75
N THR A 290 9.84 31.27 8.94
CA THR A 290 8.70 30.46 9.40
C THR A 290 8.84 29.02 8.92
N ASP A 291 10.08 28.60 8.66
CA ASP A 291 10.48 27.25 8.25
C ASP A 291 9.57 26.55 7.23
N PHE A 292 9.21 27.22 6.13
CA PHE A 292 8.34 26.62 5.11
C PHE A 292 9.04 26.47 3.77
N THR A 293 8.65 25.46 3.00
CA THR A 293 8.91 25.34 1.58
C THR A 293 7.61 24.96 0.86
N LEU A 294 7.30 25.69 -0.21
CA LEU A 294 6.29 25.32 -1.19
C LEU A 294 7.01 24.80 -2.44
N THR A 295 6.63 23.61 -2.90
CA THR A 295 7.10 23.03 -4.16
C THR A 295 5.90 22.65 -5.03
N GLU A 296 6.08 22.60 -6.33
CA GLU A 296 5.08 22.11 -7.28
C GLU A 296 5.54 20.76 -7.82
N LEU A 297 4.75 19.72 -7.64
CA LEU A 297 5.09 18.38 -8.14
C LEU A 297 5.09 18.36 -9.67
N SER A 298 5.99 17.59 -10.27
CA SER A 298 6.17 17.50 -11.74
C SER A 298 5.00 16.80 -12.46
N SER A 299 3.99 16.34 -11.73
CA SER A 299 2.71 15.86 -12.23
C SER A 299 1.69 15.85 -11.10
N SER A 300 0.41 16.01 -11.43
CA SER A 300 -0.67 15.80 -10.45
C SER A 300 -0.70 14.33 -9.98
N PRO A 301 -1.06 14.06 -8.72
CA PRO A 301 -1.38 12.71 -8.28
C PRO A 301 -2.45 12.08 -9.18
N ASN A 302 -2.43 10.75 -9.32
CA ASN A 302 -3.46 10.07 -10.09
C ASN A 302 -4.83 10.29 -9.43
N THR A 303 -5.80 10.76 -10.20
CA THR A 303 -7.16 11.06 -9.73
C THR A 303 -7.85 9.88 -9.03
N SER A 304 -7.52 8.63 -9.39
CA SER A 304 -8.06 7.43 -8.73
C SER A 304 -7.59 7.23 -7.29
N TRP A 305 -6.54 7.93 -6.86
CA TRP A 305 -6.03 7.87 -5.49
C TRP A 305 -6.79 8.80 -4.54
N GLY A 306 -7.71 9.64 -5.03
CA GLY A 306 -8.54 10.49 -4.17
C GLY A 306 -7.75 11.54 -3.38
N VAL A 307 -6.55 11.93 -3.83
CA VAL A 307 -5.74 12.95 -3.16
C VAL A 307 -6.45 14.32 -3.24
N THR A 308 -6.77 14.88 -2.08
CA THR A 308 -7.40 16.20 -1.94
C THR A 308 -6.34 17.31 -1.85
N TYR A 309 -6.76 18.56 -2.06
CA TYR A 309 -5.91 19.74 -1.99
C TYR A 309 -6.40 20.60 -0.84
N ALA A 310 -5.71 20.53 0.29
CA ALA A 310 -6.19 21.13 1.52
C ALA A 310 -6.34 22.66 1.40
N GLY A 311 -7.39 23.17 2.04
CA GLY A 311 -7.58 24.59 2.25
C GLY A 311 -6.49 25.18 3.14
N TRP A 312 -6.44 26.51 3.20
CA TRP A 312 -5.51 27.23 4.07
C TRP A 312 -6.16 28.46 4.69
N SER A 313 -5.66 28.88 5.84
CA SER A 313 -6.13 30.05 6.55
C SER A 313 -4.95 30.91 7.01
N ARG A 314 -5.00 32.19 6.68
CA ARG A 314 -4.07 33.20 7.22
C ARG A 314 -4.61 33.86 8.49
N GLN A 315 -5.81 33.47 8.90
CA GLN A 315 -6.47 33.96 10.11
C GLN A 315 -5.98 33.19 11.34
N THR A 316 -6.16 33.74 12.53
CA THR A 316 -5.74 33.12 13.80
C THR A 316 -6.91 32.73 14.72
N ASN A 317 -8.14 32.73 14.19
CA ASN A 317 -9.38 32.54 14.95
C ASN A 317 -10.13 31.23 14.61
N GLY A 318 -9.51 30.32 13.85
CA GLY A 318 -10.11 29.05 13.45
C GLY A 318 -10.24 28.01 14.56
N GLY A 319 -9.69 28.25 15.75
CA GLY A 319 -9.63 27.27 16.84
C GLY A 319 -8.57 26.18 16.61
N SER A 320 -8.39 25.31 17.61
CA SER A 320 -7.51 24.13 17.48
C SER A 320 -8.19 23.08 16.59
N GLY A 321 -7.46 22.58 15.59
CA GLY A 321 -7.85 21.43 14.78
C GLY A 321 -6.99 20.21 15.11
N ALA A 322 -6.36 19.61 14.10
CA ALA A 322 -5.50 18.44 14.23
C ALA A 322 -4.17 18.62 13.50
N GLY A 323 -3.16 17.84 13.89
CA GLY A 323 -1.97 17.59 13.09
C GLY A 323 -2.08 16.23 12.41
N ILE A 324 -1.84 16.16 11.10
CA ILE A 324 -1.86 14.90 10.34
C ILE A 324 -0.49 14.70 9.71
N HIS A 325 0.19 13.60 10.00
CA HIS A 325 1.63 13.47 9.78
C HIS A 325 2.09 12.02 9.58
N HIS A 326 3.36 11.83 9.21
CA HIS A 326 4.01 10.54 9.12
C HIS A 326 5.19 10.44 10.10
N PRO A 327 4.95 9.97 11.33
CA PRO A 327 6.00 9.81 12.33
C PRO A 327 6.93 8.66 11.95
N SER A 328 8.24 8.86 12.06
CA SER A 328 9.28 7.87 11.74
C SER A 328 9.21 7.32 10.31
N THR A 329 8.62 8.05 9.36
CA THR A 329 8.39 7.56 7.98
C THR A 329 7.51 6.31 7.93
N ALA A 330 6.64 6.16 8.94
CA ALA A 330 5.66 5.08 9.04
C ALA A 330 4.29 5.54 8.49
N GLU A 331 3.28 4.71 8.72
CA GLU A 331 1.90 5.00 8.34
C GLU A 331 1.40 6.33 8.90
N LYS A 332 0.52 6.98 8.13
CA LYS A 332 -0.12 8.27 8.45
C LYS A 332 -0.85 8.20 9.78
N ARG A 333 -0.66 9.23 10.61
CA ARG A 333 -1.28 9.40 11.93
C ARG A 333 -1.97 10.76 12.07
N ILE A 334 -2.88 10.85 13.03
CA ILE A 334 -3.55 12.09 13.45
C ILE A 334 -3.28 12.36 14.94
N SER A 335 -3.13 13.63 15.31
CA SER A 335 -2.89 14.10 16.68
C SER A 335 -3.71 15.34 16.98
N PHE A 336 -4.23 15.45 18.20
CA PHE A 336 -5.14 16.52 18.62
C PHE A 336 -4.50 17.40 19.69
N PRO A 337 -4.39 18.72 19.49
CA PRO A 337 -3.83 19.64 20.47
C PRO A 337 -4.70 19.80 21.71
N ASP A 338 -4.08 19.84 22.90
CA ASP A 338 -4.69 20.46 24.09
C ASP A 338 -4.78 21.98 23.89
N TYR A 339 -3.71 22.57 23.34
CA TYR A 339 -3.70 23.96 22.92
C TYR A 339 -2.82 24.21 21.71
N MET A 340 -3.19 25.26 20.97
CA MET A 340 -2.42 25.84 19.87
C MET A 340 -2.36 27.35 20.07
N ASN A 341 -1.19 27.89 20.43
CA ASN A 341 -1.01 29.31 20.71
C ASN A 341 0.04 29.94 19.79
N PRO A 342 -0.23 31.11 19.18
CA PRO A 342 0.80 31.83 18.43
C PRO A 342 1.91 32.30 19.37
N SER A 343 3.16 31.94 19.04
CA SER A 343 4.37 32.30 19.78
C SER A 343 5.47 32.71 18.80
N GLY A 344 5.57 34.02 18.53
CA GLY A 344 6.50 34.55 17.53
C GLY A 344 6.18 34.02 16.13
N GLU A 345 7.18 33.44 15.47
CA GLU A 345 7.13 32.87 14.13
C GLU A 345 6.34 31.56 14.03
N PHE A 346 6.03 30.94 15.17
CA PHE A 346 5.47 29.58 15.23
C PHE A 346 4.17 29.54 16.03
N TYR A 347 3.32 28.56 15.76
CA TYR A 347 2.34 28.07 16.72
C TYR A 347 3.05 27.12 17.65
N ASN A 348 2.96 27.39 18.95
CA ASN A 348 3.38 26.48 20.00
C ASN A 348 2.19 25.56 20.32
N VAL A 349 2.41 24.26 20.16
CA VAL A 349 1.38 23.21 20.21
C VAL A 349 1.76 22.19 21.27
N ASN A 350 0.82 21.87 22.16
CA ASN A 350 0.90 20.73 23.06
C ASN A 350 -0.24 19.76 22.74
N TRP A 351 0.02 18.47 22.85
CA TRP A 351 -0.88 17.42 22.40
C TRP A 351 -1.73 16.88 23.55
N ALA A 352 -3.05 16.84 23.37
CA ALA A 352 -3.95 16.09 24.23
C ALA A 352 -3.94 14.60 23.87
N GLU A 353 -3.89 14.31 22.56
CA GLU A 353 -3.96 12.96 22.01
C GLU A 353 -2.98 12.82 20.83
N GLY A 354 -2.32 11.67 20.73
CA GLY A 354 -1.21 11.48 19.79
C GLY A 354 0.00 12.36 20.13
N THR A 355 0.93 12.47 19.18
CA THR A 355 2.13 13.31 19.29
C THR A 355 2.72 13.54 17.89
N THR A 356 3.94 14.04 17.78
CA THR A 356 4.74 13.93 16.55
C THR A 356 6.08 13.25 16.84
N GLU A 357 6.77 12.80 15.79
CA GLU A 357 8.09 12.19 15.88
C GLU A 357 8.97 12.63 14.70
N PRO A 358 10.30 12.44 14.75
CA PRO A 358 11.16 12.64 13.58
C PRO A 358 10.58 12.01 12.30
N GLY A 359 10.54 12.75 11.19
CA GLY A 359 9.81 12.37 9.95
C GLY A 359 8.47 13.09 9.78
N SER A 360 7.86 13.53 10.88
CA SER A 360 6.64 14.36 10.86
C SER A 360 6.92 15.78 10.35
N SER A 361 8.18 16.22 10.33
CA SER A 361 8.60 17.52 9.83
C SER A 361 7.95 17.88 8.50
N GLY A 362 7.41 19.08 8.38
CA GLY A 362 6.68 19.57 7.20
C GLY A 362 5.19 19.21 7.15
N SER A 363 4.70 18.34 8.05
CA SER A 363 3.27 18.03 8.14
C SER A 363 2.40 19.25 8.46
N PRO A 364 1.17 19.32 7.95
CA PRO A 364 0.25 20.42 8.24
C PRO A 364 -0.32 20.36 9.67
N LEU A 365 -0.50 21.54 10.26
CA LEU A 365 -1.43 21.79 11.35
C LEU A 365 -2.67 22.44 10.78
N PHE A 366 -3.82 21.86 11.07
CA PHE A 366 -5.13 22.34 10.67
C PHE A 366 -5.82 23.12 11.80
N ASP A 367 -6.63 24.11 11.44
CA ASP A 367 -7.60 24.72 12.34
C ASP A 367 -8.90 23.90 12.45
N GLY A 368 -9.82 24.31 13.31
CA GLY A 368 -11.11 23.64 13.49
C GLY A 368 -12.07 23.73 12.29
N ASN A 369 -11.67 24.36 11.18
CA ASN A 369 -12.40 24.35 9.90
C ASN A 369 -11.64 23.55 8.84
N HIS A 370 -10.68 22.70 9.23
CA HIS A 370 -9.87 21.84 8.38
C HIS A 370 -9.03 22.62 7.36
N ARG A 371 -8.53 23.80 7.76
CA ARG A 371 -7.62 24.60 6.92
C ARG A 371 -6.22 24.60 7.49
N ILE A 372 -5.22 24.45 6.63
CA ILE A 372 -3.82 24.53 7.04
C ILE A 372 -3.53 25.94 7.56
N VAL A 373 -3.00 26.02 8.79
CA VAL A 373 -2.54 27.28 9.40
C VAL A 373 -1.01 27.35 9.53
N GLY A 374 -0.33 26.21 9.44
CA GLY A 374 1.12 26.13 9.47
C GLY A 374 1.62 24.71 9.21
N GLN A 375 2.94 24.54 9.19
CA GLN A 375 3.60 23.26 8.94
C GLN A 375 4.66 22.97 10.01
N LEU A 376 4.84 21.70 10.39
CA LEU A 376 5.71 21.31 11.50
C LEU A 376 7.16 21.67 11.18
N CYS A 377 7.75 22.51 12.01
CA CYS A 377 9.17 22.84 11.95
C CYS A 377 9.96 21.90 12.84
N CYS A 378 9.61 21.87 14.12
CA CYS A 378 10.44 21.23 15.13
C CYS A 378 9.68 21.04 16.44
N GLY A 379 10.34 20.33 17.35
CA GLY A 379 9.87 20.11 18.71
C GLY A 379 10.58 18.89 19.28
N SER A 380 10.17 18.49 20.46
CA SER A 380 10.72 17.30 21.13
C SER A 380 9.61 16.43 21.72
N ALA A 381 8.38 16.62 21.23
CA ALA A 381 7.26 15.78 21.57
C ALA A 381 7.58 14.34 21.14
N SER A 382 7.12 13.39 21.94
CA SER A 382 7.16 11.97 21.63
C SER A 382 6.20 11.24 22.55
N CYS A 383 6.00 9.94 22.35
CA CYS A 383 5.16 9.15 23.27
C CYS A 383 5.68 9.11 24.72
N SER A 384 6.93 9.49 24.96
CA SER A 384 7.53 9.57 26.30
C SER A 384 7.80 11.00 26.77
N SER A 385 7.45 12.01 25.95
CA SER A 385 7.77 13.41 26.17
C SER A 385 6.59 14.32 25.82
N ASP A 386 5.97 14.89 26.85
CA ASP A 386 4.88 15.88 26.72
C ASP A 386 5.41 17.30 26.49
N THR A 387 6.51 17.42 25.73
CA THR A 387 7.02 18.74 25.32
C THR A 387 6.30 19.22 24.07
N ASN A 388 6.42 20.52 23.80
CA ASN A 388 5.65 21.15 22.75
C ASN A 388 6.34 21.02 21.38
N ASP A 389 5.51 21.00 20.35
CA ASP A 389 5.91 21.16 18.95
C ASP A 389 5.65 22.58 18.46
N TYR A 390 6.30 22.92 17.35
CA TYR A 390 6.30 24.24 16.75
C TYR A 390 5.97 24.17 15.26
N TYR A 391 4.87 24.81 14.87
CA TYR A 391 4.43 24.88 13.48
C TYR A 391 4.64 26.28 12.92
N GLY A 392 5.34 26.40 11.79
CA GLY A 392 5.65 27.68 11.18
C GLY A 392 4.38 28.41 10.75
N ARG A 393 4.20 29.67 11.18
CA ARG A 393 3.03 30.51 10.84
C ARG A 393 3.17 31.12 9.44
N SER A 394 3.50 30.30 8.46
CA SER A 394 3.86 30.70 7.09
C SER A 394 2.75 31.47 6.38
N PHE A 395 1.50 31.03 6.52
CA PHE A 395 0.32 31.69 5.95
C PHE A 395 0.06 33.09 6.54
N GLY A 396 0.42 33.33 7.80
CA GLY A 396 0.25 34.63 8.45
C GLY A 396 1.45 35.57 8.34
N LEU A 397 2.68 35.04 8.36
CA LEU A 397 3.93 35.82 8.51
C LEU A 397 4.87 35.75 7.31
N SER A 398 4.60 34.85 6.35
CA SER A 398 5.37 34.66 5.13
C SER A 398 4.50 34.67 3.87
N TRP A 399 3.27 35.20 3.96
CA TRP A 399 2.32 35.22 2.86
C TRP A 399 2.86 35.85 1.58
N SER A 400 3.71 36.88 1.68
CA SER A 400 4.32 37.54 0.51
C SER A 400 5.31 36.69 -0.29
N TYR A 401 5.53 35.43 0.11
CA TYR A 401 6.28 34.43 -0.65
C TYR A 401 5.36 33.33 -1.20
N LEU A 402 4.13 33.25 -0.69
CA LEU A 402 3.13 32.25 -1.03
C LEU A 402 2.07 32.82 -1.96
N ASP A 403 1.84 34.13 -1.94
CA ASP A 403 0.74 34.82 -2.63
C ASP A 403 0.76 34.67 -4.15
N ASP A 404 1.95 34.76 -4.75
CA ASP A 404 2.14 34.52 -6.18
C ASP A 404 1.64 33.12 -6.63
N TRP A 405 1.62 32.14 -5.71
CA TRP A 405 1.27 30.75 -6.00
C TRP A 405 -0.11 30.36 -5.48
N LEU A 406 -0.46 30.79 -4.27
CA LEU A 406 -1.68 30.38 -3.57
C LEU A 406 -2.82 31.37 -3.79
N ASP A 407 -2.56 32.61 -4.21
CA ASP A 407 -3.58 33.56 -4.66
C ASP A 407 -3.30 34.14 -6.05
N PRO A 408 -3.18 33.28 -7.09
CA PRO A 408 -2.85 33.73 -8.45
C PRO A 408 -3.94 34.61 -9.08
N THR A 409 -5.17 34.57 -8.54
CA THR A 409 -6.28 35.43 -8.99
C THR A 409 -6.26 36.83 -8.38
N GLY A 410 -5.42 37.08 -7.36
CA GLY A 410 -5.38 38.33 -6.63
C GLY A 410 -6.66 38.64 -5.85
N SER A 411 -7.40 37.60 -5.45
CA SER A 411 -8.66 37.69 -4.71
C SER A 411 -8.49 38.25 -3.29
N ASN A 412 -7.28 38.09 -2.73
CA ASN A 412 -6.87 38.46 -1.38
C ASN A 412 -7.78 37.88 -0.27
N VAL A 413 -8.37 36.72 -0.51
CA VAL A 413 -9.17 35.99 0.48
C VAL A 413 -8.31 35.56 1.67
N GLN A 414 -8.86 35.67 2.88
CA GLN A 414 -8.11 35.34 4.10
C GLN A 414 -7.99 33.84 4.37
N TYR A 415 -8.84 33.06 3.72
CA TYR A 415 -8.87 31.62 3.79
C TYR A 415 -9.44 31.04 2.50
N LEU A 416 -9.20 29.75 2.29
CA LEU A 416 -9.78 28.93 1.24
C LEU A 416 -10.05 27.54 1.82
N ASP A 417 -11.15 26.92 1.40
CA ASP A 417 -11.49 25.54 1.80
C ASP A 417 -10.82 24.51 0.88
N THR A 418 -10.86 23.25 1.31
CA THR A 418 -10.30 22.11 0.58
C THR A 418 -10.94 21.97 -0.80
N LEU A 419 -10.11 21.74 -1.82
CA LEU A 419 -10.53 21.39 -3.17
C LEU A 419 -10.41 19.88 -3.37
N GLY A 420 -11.42 19.29 -4.02
CA GLY A 420 -11.58 17.85 -4.09
C GLY A 420 -12.46 17.28 -2.97
N ASP A 421 -13.02 18.14 -2.12
CA ASP A 421 -14.14 17.83 -1.20
C ASP A 421 -15.49 17.85 -1.95
N GLU A 422 -15.55 17.26 -3.14
CA GLU A 422 -16.85 16.82 -3.65
C GLU A 422 -17.36 15.82 -2.61
N PRO A 423 -18.62 15.95 -2.12
CA PRO A 423 -19.10 15.23 -0.95
C PRO A 423 -18.69 13.77 -1.09
N VAL A 424 -17.69 13.39 -0.30
CA VAL A 424 -17.11 12.06 -0.38
C VAL A 424 -18.27 11.14 -0.09
N VAL A 425 -18.66 10.39 -1.11
CA VAL A 425 -19.74 9.44 -0.99
C VAL A 425 -19.23 8.33 -0.07
N ILE A 426 -19.49 8.50 1.22
CA ILE A 426 -19.11 7.53 2.24
C ILE A 426 -20.11 6.37 2.24
N GLY A 427 -19.60 5.24 2.69
CA GLY A 427 -20.27 3.95 2.68
C GLY A 427 -19.50 3.03 3.61
N ALA A 428 -20.14 1.94 4.02
CA ALA A 428 -19.51 0.90 4.79
C ALA A 428 -18.39 0.25 3.97
N CYS A 429 -17.21 0.16 4.60
CA CYS A 429 -16.07 -0.59 4.12
C CYS A 429 -15.80 -1.76 5.07
N CYS A 430 -15.90 -2.99 4.55
CA CYS A 430 -15.65 -4.20 5.32
C CYS A 430 -14.19 -4.64 5.17
N ILE A 431 -13.43 -4.60 6.27
CA ILE A 431 -11.99 -4.85 6.26
C ILE A 431 -11.70 -6.29 6.69
N GLY A 432 -11.38 -7.14 5.71
CA GLY A 432 -10.87 -8.50 5.90
C GLY A 432 -11.80 -9.48 6.65
N THR A 433 -11.26 -10.64 7.04
CA THR A 433 -12.00 -11.68 7.81
C THR A 433 -12.30 -11.30 9.26
N SER A 434 -11.90 -10.10 9.68
CA SER A 434 -12.10 -9.58 11.04
C SER A 434 -13.50 -9.05 11.33
N GLY A 435 -14.35 -8.87 10.30
CA GLY A 435 -15.70 -8.29 10.46
C GLY A 435 -15.70 -6.81 10.88
N SER A 436 -14.56 -6.13 10.80
CA SER A 436 -14.46 -4.69 11.11
C SER A 436 -15.07 -3.87 9.98
N CYS A 437 -15.90 -2.90 10.36
CA CYS A 437 -16.54 -1.96 9.45
C CYS A 437 -16.10 -0.52 9.75
N VAL A 438 -15.77 0.25 8.73
CA VAL A 438 -15.57 1.71 8.82
C VAL A 438 -16.32 2.43 7.71
N ASN A 439 -16.87 3.62 8.00
CA ASN A 439 -17.53 4.44 6.99
C ASN A 439 -16.49 5.37 6.33
N ILE A 440 -16.02 5.04 5.15
CA ILE A 440 -14.95 5.79 4.45
C ILE A 440 -15.30 5.97 2.97
N ALA A 441 -14.44 6.64 2.18
CA ALA A 441 -14.60 6.72 0.73
C ALA A 441 -14.36 5.35 0.06
N GLU A 442 -15.02 5.08 -1.08
CA GLU A 442 -14.76 3.88 -1.90
C GLU A 442 -13.26 3.72 -2.24
N SER A 443 -12.60 4.81 -2.65
CA SER A 443 -11.17 4.80 -2.98
C SER A 443 -10.30 4.40 -1.78
N ASN A 444 -10.67 4.84 -0.58
CA ASN A 444 -9.93 4.58 0.65
C ASN A 444 -10.22 3.16 1.14
N CYS A 445 -11.45 2.67 0.95
CA CYS A 445 -11.82 1.28 1.21
C CYS A 445 -10.99 0.33 0.35
N ASN A 446 -10.97 0.58 -0.96
CA ASN A 446 -10.20 -0.22 -1.91
C ASN A 446 -8.69 -0.13 -1.64
N ALA A 447 -8.16 1.06 -1.32
CA ALA A 447 -6.75 1.25 -0.98
C ALA A 447 -6.35 0.54 0.33
N GLY A 448 -7.27 0.45 1.29
CA GLY A 448 -7.12 -0.30 2.53
C GLY A 448 -7.30 -1.81 2.38
N GLY A 449 -7.62 -2.32 1.18
CA GLY A 449 -7.89 -3.73 0.95
C GLY A 449 -9.22 -4.21 1.53
N GLY A 450 -10.15 -3.29 1.79
CA GLY A 450 -11.51 -3.59 2.23
C GLY A 450 -12.48 -3.81 1.07
N THR A 451 -13.66 -4.36 1.39
CA THR A 451 -14.78 -4.54 0.46
C THR A 451 -15.76 -3.39 0.64
N TRP A 452 -15.99 -2.64 -0.45
CA TRP A 452 -16.92 -1.53 -0.45
C TRP A 452 -18.36 -2.01 -0.55
N MET A 453 -19.22 -1.58 0.39
CA MET A 453 -20.63 -2.00 0.46
C MET A 453 -21.58 -1.07 -0.32
N GLY A 454 -21.04 -0.03 -0.95
CA GLY A 454 -21.78 0.90 -1.78
C GLY A 454 -22.06 2.25 -1.10
N GLU A 455 -22.39 3.22 -1.93
CA GLU A 455 -22.78 4.57 -1.53
C GLU A 455 -23.91 4.58 -0.48
N GLY A 456 -23.71 5.29 0.64
CA GLY A 456 -24.73 5.49 1.68
C GLY A 456 -25.00 4.28 2.56
N SER A 457 -24.26 3.18 2.38
CA SER A 457 -24.23 2.07 3.34
C SER A 457 -23.57 2.52 4.66
N SER A 458 -23.85 1.84 5.76
CA SER A 458 -23.35 2.26 7.08
C SER A 458 -22.99 1.09 7.97
N CYS A 459 -21.90 1.22 8.71
CA CYS A 459 -21.46 0.20 9.66
C CYS A 459 -22.45 -0.11 10.79
N ASP A 460 -23.47 0.73 10.98
CA ASP A 460 -24.54 0.50 11.96
C ASP A 460 -25.57 -0.57 11.51
N ALA A 461 -25.53 -0.99 10.25
CA ALA A 461 -26.48 -1.94 9.67
C ALA A 461 -26.06 -3.41 9.83
N GLY A 462 -24.89 -3.70 10.39
CA GLY A 462 -24.36 -5.07 10.48
C GLY A 462 -23.85 -5.60 9.13
N ASP A 463 -23.42 -4.71 8.23
CA ASP A 463 -23.09 -5.06 6.84
C ASP A 463 -21.77 -5.86 6.68
N CYS A 464 -20.96 -5.96 7.74
CA CYS A 464 -19.68 -6.69 7.71
C CYS A 464 -19.71 -7.98 8.53
N GLU A 465 -20.86 -8.65 8.60
CA GLU A 465 -20.92 -10.01 9.15
C GLU A 465 -19.89 -10.89 8.43
N PRO A 466 -19.06 -11.66 9.17
CA PRO A 466 -18.02 -12.47 8.57
C PRO A 466 -18.64 -13.46 7.58
N VAL A 467 -18.12 -13.48 6.36
CA VAL A 467 -18.56 -14.42 5.32
C VAL A 467 -18.40 -15.84 5.84
N VAL A 468 -19.51 -16.55 6.08
CA VAL A 468 -19.49 -17.90 6.63
C VAL A 468 -19.30 -18.88 5.48
N MET A 469 -18.16 -19.57 5.48
CA MET A 469 -17.81 -20.55 4.46
C MET A 469 -18.44 -21.91 4.76
N GLY A 470 -18.63 -22.72 3.74
CA GLY A 470 -19.22 -24.06 3.80
C GLY A 470 -18.98 -24.84 2.51
N ALA A 471 -19.20 -26.14 2.53
CA ALA A 471 -19.02 -27.02 1.39
C ALA A 471 -20.13 -26.82 0.34
N CYS A 472 -19.71 -26.74 -0.91
CA CYS A 472 -20.58 -26.65 -2.09
C CYS A 472 -20.32 -27.83 -3.02
N CYS A 473 -21.33 -28.67 -3.23
CA CYS A 473 -21.27 -29.83 -4.10
C CYS A 473 -21.81 -29.48 -5.50
N ILE A 474 -20.93 -29.47 -6.51
CA ILE A 474 -21.32 -29.21 -7.90
C ILE A 474 -21.64 -30.54 -8.59
N GLU A 475 -22.92 -30.89 -8.66
CA GLU A 475 -23.39 -32.17 -9.19
C GLU A 475 -22.96 -32.42 -10.65
N SER A 476 -22.83 -31.36 -11.45
CA SER A 476 -22.43 -31.50 -12.86
C SER A 476 -20.97 -31.94 -13.05
N THR A 477 -20.11 -31.74 -12.05
CA THR A 477 -18.68 -32.07 -12.11
C THR A 477 -18.24 -33.06 -11.02
N GLY A 478 -19.09 -33.32 -10.02
CA GLY A 478 -18.74 -34.14 -8.85
C GLY A 478 -17.69 -33.49 -7.95
N GLN A 479 -17.46 -32.17 -8.08
CA GLN A 479 -16.47 -31.45 -7.29
C GLN A 479 -17.11 -30.85 -6.04
N CYS A 480 -16.39 -30.92 -4.93
CA CYS A 480 -16.69 -30.19 -3.71
C CYS A 480 -15.69 -29.03 -3.55
N ILE A 481 -16.18 -27.83 -3.30
CA ILE A 481 -15.37 -26.66 -2.93
C ILE A 481 -15.94 -25.95 -1.70
N ASP A 482 -15.07 -25.48 -0.81
CA ASP A 482 -15.48 -24.63 0.31
C ASP A 482 -15.62 -23.19 -0.19
N ILE A 483 -16.84 -22.66 -0.23
CA ILE A 483 -17.18 -21.33 -0.77
C ILE A 483 -18.32 -20.69 0.03
N GLU A 484 -18.80 -19.51 -0.35
CA GLU A 484 -19.99 -18.89 0.25
C GLU A 484 -21.29 -19.46 -0.38
N GLU A 485 -22.37 -19.55 0.41
CA GLU A 485 -23.70 -20.02 -0.03
C GLU A 485 -24.20 -19.32 -1.31
N SER A 486 -24.08 -17.99 -1.38
CA SER A 486 -24.53 -17.21 -2.53
C SER A 486 -23.82 -17.61 -3.82
N THR A 487 -22.50 -17.87 -3.72
CA THR A 487 -21.66 -18.28 -4.85
C THR A 487 -21.92 -19.74 -5.20
N CYS A 488 -22.15 -20.61 -4.21
CA CYS A 488 -22.53 -22.01 -4.44
C CYS A 488 -23.83 -22.11 -5.26
N ASN A 489 -24.86 -21.38 -4.82
CA ASN A 489 -26.15 -21.34 -5.48
C ASN A 489 -26.06 -20.73 -6.89
N ALA A 490 -25.29 -19.65 -7.07
CA ALA A 490 -25.07 -19.03 -8.37
C ALA A 490 -24.31 -19.94 -9.34
N GLY A 491 -23.39 -20.77 -8.82
CA GLY A 491 -22.65 -21.79 -9.57
C GLY A 491 -23.47 -23.04 -9.91
N GLY A 492 -24.71 -23.14 -9.45
CA GLY A 492 -25.57 -24.31 -9.63
C GLY A 492 -25.13 -25.53 -8.81
N GLY A 493 -24.41 -25.33 -7.72
CA GLY A 493 -24.07 -26.35 -6.74
C GLY A 493 -25.08 -26.42 -5.60
N THR A 494 -25.03 -27.52 -4.85
CA THR A 494 -25.84 -27.76 -3.66
C THR A 494 -25.05 -27.38 -2.42
N TRP A 495 -25.60 -26.47 -1.62
CA TRP A 495 -24.98 -25.96 -0.39
C TRP A 495 -25.20 -26.92 0.79
N MET A 496 -24.12 -27.27 1.50
CA MET A 496 -24.14 -28.27 2.58
C MET A 496 -24.27 -27.66 3.99
N GLY A 497 -24.33 -26.32 4.10
CA GLY A 497 -24.53 -25.60 5.35
C GLY A 497 -23.27 -24.91 5.88
N GLU A 498 -23.47 -23.99 6.82
CA GLU A 498 -22.40 -23.20 7.43
C GLU A 498 -21.34 -24.07 8.15
N ASN A 499 -20.06 -23.76 7.95
CA ASN A 499 -18.90 -24.47 8.51
C ASN A 499 -18.80 -25.96 8.12
N SER A 500 -19.55 -26.43 7.12
CA SER A 500 -19.30 -27.72 6.48
C SER A 500 -18.01 -27.65 5.66
N SER A 501 -17.33 -28.79 5.46
CA SER A 501 -16.11 -28.83 4.65
C SER A 501 -16.07 -30.01 3.70
N CYS A 502 -15.40 -29.80 2.57
CA CYS A 502 -15.21 -30.82 1.55
C CYS A 502 -14.33 -32.01 1.96
N ASP A 503 -13.79 -32.02 3.17
CA ASP A 503 -12.98 -33.11 3.72
C ASP A 503 -13.83 -34.25 4.32
N ALA A 504 -15.14 -34.04 4.52
CA ALA A 504 -16.03 -34.98 5.21
C ALA A 504 -16.74 -36.01 4.29
N GLY A 505 -16.48 -36.01 2.98
CA GLY A 505 -17.12 -36.96 2.04
C GLY A 505 -18.61 -36.68 1.79
N ASP A 506 -19.07 -35.46 2.06
CA ASP A 506 -20.49 -35.07 2.12
C ASP A 506 -21.21 -34.92 0.76
N CYS A 507 -20.54 -35.16 -0.37
CA CYS A 507 -21.19 -35.07 -1.69
C CYS A 507 -21.75 -36.41 -2.22
N ASP A 508 -21.80 -37.46 -1.40
CA ASP A 508 -22.35 -38.78 -1.76
C ASP A 508 -23.50 -39.14 -0.81
N GLN A 509 -24.73 -38.71 -1.15
CA GLN A 509 -25.94 -39.23 -0.52
C GLN A 509 -26.56 -40.26 -1.46
N ASN A 510 -26.50 -41.51 -1.02
CA ASN A 510 -26.84 -42.74 -1.73
C ASN A 510 -28.33 -42.79 -2.13
N ASP A 511 -28.63 -42.79 -3.44
CA ASP A 511 -30.00 -42.65 -3.98
C ASP A 511 -30.79 -43.99 -4.08
N CYS A 512 -30.47 -44.97 -3.22
CA CYS A 512 -31.21 -46.24 -3.17
C CYS A 512 -31.27 -46.84 -1.77
N PRO A 513 -32.34 -46.59 -0.99
CA PRO A 513 -32.54 -47.12 0.36
C PRO A 513 -32.51 -48.66 0.45
N THR A 514 -32.66 -49.38 -0.67
CA THR A 514 -32.64 -50.85 -0.70
C THR A 514 -31.24 -51.45 -0.89
N ASP A 515 -30.22 -50.64 -1.15
CA ASP A 515 -28.80 -51.03 -1.10
C ASP A 515 -28.30 -50.97 0.35
N THR A 516 -28.60 -52.02 1.10
CA THR A 516 -28.36 -52.08 2.54
C THR A 516 -26.88 -52.27 2.90
N ASN A 517 -26.05 -52.69 1.95
CA ASN A 517 -24.61 -52.91 2.16
C ASN A 517 -23.73 -51.80 1.55
N GLY A 518 -24.30 -50.89 0.77
CA GLY A 518 -23.63 -49.73 0.18
C GLY A 518 -22.74 -50.08 -1.02
N ASP A 519 -23.03 -51.15 -1.75
CA ASP A 519 -22.25 -51.59 -2.92
C ASP A 519 -22.77 -51.05 -4.27
N GLY A 520 -23.86 -50.29 -4.24
CA GLY A 520 -24.50 -49.66 -5.39
C GLY A 520 -25.44 -50.59 -6.17
N ILE A 521 -25.75 -51.80 -5.68
CA ILE A 521 -26.59 -52.77 -6.37
C ILE A 521 -27.51 -53.51 -5.39
N THR A 522 -28.83 -53.28 -5.47
CA THR A 522 -29.82 -54.09 -4.75
C THR A 522 -29.89 -55.52 -5.29
N ASN A 523 -29.38 -56.48 -4.52
CA ASN A 523 -29.30 -57.89 -4.91
C ASN A 523 -29.56 -58.86 -3.74
N VAL A 524 -29.20 -60.14 -3.92
CA VAL A 524 -29.45 -61.18 -2.90
C VAL A 524 -28.70 -60.91 -1.59
N THR A 525 -27.60 -60.18 -1.64
CA THR A 525 -26.80 -59.83 -0.48
C THR A 525 -27.58 -58.87 0.43
N ASP A 526 -28.27 -57.89 -0.16
CA ASP A 526 -29.14 -56.96 0.58
C ASP A 526 -30.34 -57.65 1.19
N LEU A 527 -30.96 -58.55 0.42
CA LEU A 527 -32.06 -59.36 0.92
C LEU A 527 -31.63 -60.21 2.13
N LEU A 528 -30.43 -60.78 2.09
CA LEU A 528 -29.87 -61.56 3.19
C LEU A 528 -29.54 -60.68 4.39
N TYR A 529 -29.13 -59.44 4.17
CA TYR A 529 -28.90 -58.47 5.23
C TYR A 529 -30.21 -58.10 5.96
N VAL A 530 -31.29 -57.83 5.22
CA VAL A 530 -32.62 -57.58 5.81
C VAL A 530 -33.13 -58.79 6.61
N VAL A 531 -32.93 -60.01 6.10
CA VAL A 531 -33.31 -61.23 6.82
C VAL A 531 -32.46 -61.44 8.08
N ALA A 532 -31.17 -61.07 8.05
CA ALA A 532 -30.28 -61.20 9.20
C ALA A 532 -30.68 -60.27 10.35
N GLU A 533 -31.21 -59.09 10.03
CA GLU A 533 -31.61 -58.04 10.98
C GLU A 533 -33.11 -58.07 11.34
N TRP A 534 -33.77 -59.22 11.15
CA TRP A 534 -35.21 -59.36 11.37
C TRP A 534 -35.66 -58.92 12.78
N GLY A 535 -36.54 -57.93 12.85
CA GLY A 535 -37.04 -57.34 14.10
C GLY A 535 -36.14 -56.26 14.71
N ALA A 536 -35.10 -55.79 14.02
CA ALA A 536 -34.33 -54.62 14.41
C ALA A 536 -35.19 -53.33 14.33
N GLY A 537 -34.82 -52.31 15.11
CA GLY A 537 -35.51 -51.01 15.16
C GLY A 537 -34.97 -49.97 14.18
N SER A 538 -35.56 -48.77 14.20
CA SER A 538 -35.42 -47.65 13.24
C SER A 538 -34.01 -47.09 12.95
N SER A 539 -32.95 -47.66 13.54
CA SER A 539 -31.56 -47.28 13.28
C SER A 539 -30.80 -48.32 12.44
N SER A 540 -31.48 -49.36 11.96
CA SER A 540 -30.88 -50.38 11.10
C SER A 540 -31.04 -49.99 9.63
N ASN A 541 -29.97 -50.14 8.85
CA ASN A 541 -30.04 -49.98 7.39
C ASN A 541 -30.94 -51.04 6.72
N ALA A 542 -31.39 -52.06 7.46
CA ALA A 542 -32.36 -53.04 7.00
C ALA A 542 -33.83 -52.58 7.10
N ASP A 543 -34.12 -51.46 7.78
CA ASP A 543 -35.45 -50.82 7.84
C ASP A 543 -35.60 -49.88 6.63
N VAL A 544 -35.67 -50.49 5.44
CA VAL A 544 -35.58 -49.77 4.16
C VAL A 544 -36.81 -48.91 3.88
N ASN A 545 -37.95 -49.21 4.52
CA ASN A 545 -39.18 -48.42 4.39
C ASN A 545 -39.33 -47.34 5.50
N GLY A 546 -38.45 -47.36 6.51
CA GLY A 546 -38.43 -46.40 7.62
C GLY A 546 -39.62 -46.48 8.56
N ASP A 547 -40.32 -47.63 8.62
CA ASP A 547 -41.49 -47.82 9.49
C ASP A 547 -41.11 -48.13 10.95
N GLY A 548 -39.82 -48.30 11.21
CA GLY A 548 -39.24 -48.50 12.53
C GLY A 548 -39.13 -49.98 12.93
N THR A 549 -39.48 -50.93 12.06
CA THR A 549 -39.39 -52.37 12.34
C THR A 549 -39.00 -53.18 11.11
N VAL A 550 -37.83 -53.83 11.13
CA VAL A 550 -37.42 -54.75 10.05
C VAL A 550 -38.34 -55.98 9.99
N ASN A 551 -39.17 -56.05 8.96
CA ASN A 551 -40.18 -57.10 8.79
C ASN A 551 -40.37 -57.50 7.32
N VAL A 552 -41.49 -58.18 7.02
CA VAL A 552 -41.75 -58.69 5.67
C VAL A 552 -41.92 -57.57 4.65
N SER A 553 -42.31 -56.38 5.09
CA SER A 553 -42.50 -55.20 4.25
C SER A 553 -41.17 -54.73 3.67
N ASP A 554 -40.10 -54.72 4.45
CA ASP A 554 -38.74 -54.37 4.01
C ASP A 554 -38.19 -55.35 2.97
N ILE A 555 -38.46 -56.65 3.17
CA ILE A 555 -38.13 -57.69 2.19
C ILE A 555 -38.82 -57.41 0.85
N LEU A 556 -40.07 -56.95 0.87
CA LEU A 556 -40.82 -56.69 -0.35
C LEU A 556 -40.27 -55.47 -1.11
N GLU A 557 -39.80 -54.44 -0.41
CA GLU A 557 -39.14 -53.27 -1.03
C GLU A 557 -37.82 -53.67 -1.70
N VAL A 558 -36.96 -54.44 -1.01
CA VAL A 558 -35.69 -54.92 -1.60
C VAL A 558 -35.94 -55.79 -2.83
N VAL A 559 -36.95 -56.66 -2.81
CA VAL A 559 -37.30 -57.49 -3.98
C VAL A 559 -37.89 -56.64 -5.11
N ALA A 560 -38.64 -55.59 -4.80
CA ALA A 560 -39.21 -54.69 -5.81
C ALA A 560 -38.15 -53.87 -6.55
N ALA A 561 -37.06 -53.52 -5.87
CA ALA A 561 -35.97 -52.69 -6.38
C ALA A 561 -34.76 -53.47 -6.94
N TRP A 562 -34.93 -54.76 -7.26
CA TRP A 562 -33.81 -55.64 -7.66
C TRP A 562 -33.04 -55.14 -8.90
N GLY A 563 -31.77 -54.81 -8.75
CA GLY A 563 -30.93 -54.27 -9.83
C GLY A 563 -29.92 -53.22 -9.39
N SER A 564 -29.31 -52.55 -10.36
CA SER A 564 -28.38 -51.44 -10.14
C SER A 564 -29.12 -50.19 -9.65
N CYS A 565 -28.51 -49.44 -8.74
CA CYS A 565 -29.04 -48.19 -8.17
C CYS A 565 -28.83 -46.97 -9.09
N ASN A 566 -29.25 -47.07 -10.37
CA ASN A 566 -29.17 -45.98 -11.36
C ASN A 566 -30.52 -45.33 -11.65
#